data_AF-A0A353Q3T8-F1
#
_entry.id   AF-A0A353Q3T8-F1
#
_cell.length_a   1.000
_cell.length_b   1.000
_cell.length_c   1.000
_cell.angle_alpha   90.00
_cell.angle_beta   90.00
_cell.angle_gamma   90.00
#
_symmetry.space_group_name_H-M   'P 1'
#
loop_
_entity.id
_entity.type
_entity.pdbx_description
1 polymer ?
#
loop_
_entity_poly.entity_id
_entity_poly.type
_entity_poly.pdbx_seq_one_letter_code
_entity_poly.pdbx_strand_id
1 'polypeptide(L)'
;LKQHSKYSGEELSYMDPTTNEKYIPYCVEPSVGADRIALAFLVDAYNEEELEGGDSRVVLKLHPALSPIKAAVLPLSKKLSDNALKLHEKLSKKFTVEFDETGSIGKRYRRQDEIGTPYCITYDFDSQNDNCVTVRDRDTMKQVRIPISEVEDYIAKKIEF
;
A
#
# COMPACT_ATOMS: atom_id res chain seq x y z
N LEU A 1 -32.70 -18.85 -7.59
CA LEU A 1 -33.18 -18.93 -9.00
C LEU A 1 -34.68 -19.23 -9.15
N LYS A 2 -35.28 -20.19 -8.43
CA LYS A 2 -36.75 -20.45 -8.50
C LYS A 2 -37.62 -19.21 -8.28
N GLN A 3 -37.29 -18.38 -7.26
CA GLN A 3 -37.99 -17.12 -7.00
C GLN A 3 -37.77 -16.10 -8.13
N HIS A 4 -36.53 -15.91 -8.58
CA HIS A 4 -36.24 -15.01 -9.71
C HIS A 4 -37.03 -15.38 -10.97
N SER A 5 -37.04 -16.66 -11.37
CA SER A 5 -37.81 -17.14 -12.52
C SER A 5 -39.31 -16.85 -12.40
N LYS A 6 -39.90 -17.02 -11.20
CA LYS A 6 -41.30 -16.70 -10.92
C LYS A 6 -41.63 -15.21 -11.08
N TYR A 7 -40.76 -14.32 -10.60
CA TYR A 7 -41.02 -12.88 -10.60
C TYR A 7 -40.53 -12.15 -11.87
N SER A 8 -39.53 -12.70 -12.58
CA SER A 8 -39.05 -12.17 -13.85
C SER A 8 -39.86 -12.67 -15.05
N GLY A 9 -40.57 -13.79 -14.91
CA GLY A 9 -41.30 -14.43 -16.01
C GLY A 9 -40.42 -15.22 -16.98
N GLU A 10 -39.12 -15.30 -16.72
CA GLU A 10 -38.13 -15.99 -17.55
C GLU A 10 -37.83 -17.39 -17.04
N GLU A 11 -37.65 -18.36 -17.94
CA GLU A 11 -37.31 -19.74 -17.56
C GLU A 11 -35.80 -19.87 -17.30
N LEU A 12 -35.41 -19.91 -16.02
CA LEU A 12 -34.00 -20.00 -15.59
C LEU A 12 -33.52 -21.44 -15.36
N SER A 13 -33.95 -22.36 -16.22
CA SER A 13 -33.56 -23.77 -16.20
C SER A 13 -32.28 -24.01 -17.00
N TYR A 14 -31.43 -24.91 -16.53
CA TYR A 14 -30.26 -25.40 -17.25
C TYR A 14 -30.53 -26.81 -17.78
N MET A 15 -30.06 -27.10 -18.99
CA MET A 15 -30.07 -28.43 -19.58
C MET A 15 -28.66 -29.01 -19.48
N ASP A 16 -28.50 -30.08 -18.72
CA ASP A 16 -27.21 -30.74 -18.59
C ASP A 16 -26.89 -31.53 -19.87
N PRO A 17 -25.79 -31.21 -20.57
CA PRO A 17 -25.42 -31.86 -21.83
C PRO A 17 -25.00 -33.33 -21.66
N THR A 18 -24.73 -33.77 -20.43
CA THR A 18 -24.28 -35.14 -20.13
C THR A 18 -25.46 -36.05 -19.82
N THR A 19 -26.40 -35.57 -18.99
CA THR A 19 -27.55 -36.35 -18.54
C THR A 19 -28.83 -36.07 -19.35
N ASN A 20 -28.83 -35.00 -20.16
CA ASN A 20 -30.01 -34.48 -20.86
C ASN A 20 -31.19 -34.12 -19.93
N GLU A 21 -30.93 -33.93 -18.64
CA GLU A 21 -31.94 -33.51 -17.67
C GLU A 21 -32.02 -31.99 -17.58
N LYS A 22 -33.26 -31.48 -17.50
CA LYS A 22 -33.54 -30.06 -17.30
C LYS A 22 -33.79 -29.80 -15.83
N TYR A 23 -32.96 -28.97 -15.20
CA TYR A 23 -33.12 -28.62 -13.79
C TYR A 23 -32.85 -27.14 -13.52
N ILE A 24 -33.29 -26.65 -12.36
CA ILE A 24 -32.98 -25.29 -11.90
C ILE A 24 -31.72 -25.36 -11.02
N PRO A 25 -30.60 -24.72 -11.41
CA PRO A 25 -29.37 -24.84 -10.66
C PRO A 25 -29.49 -24.23 -9.25
N TYR A 26 -28.69 -24.75 -8.33
CA TYR A 26 -28.46 -24.12 -7.04
C TYR A 26 -27.57 -22.89 -7.22
N CYS A 27 -27.91 -21.81 -6.52
CA CYS A 27 -27.10 -20.59 -6.50
C CYS A 27 -26.33 -20.55 -5.18
N VAL A 28 -25.00 -20.49 -5.26
CA VAL A 28 -24.13 -20.18 -4.13
C VAL A 28 -23.68 -18.75 -4.30
N GLU A 29 -24.09 -17.87 -3.39
CA GLU A 29 -23.82 -16.43 -3.47
C GLU A 29 -22.97 -16.01 -2.26
N PRO A 30 -21.64 -15.91 -2.41
CA PRO A 30 -20.81 -15.25 -1.42
C PRO A 30 -21.04 -13.74 -1.52
N SER A 31 -21.60 -13.15 -0.47
CA SER A 31 -21.79 -11.69 -0.37
C SER A 31 -20.87 -11.12 0.69
N VAL A 32 -20.09 -10.11 0.32
CA VAL A 32 -19.21 -9.35 1.22
C VAL A 32 -19.33 -7.86 0.94
N GLY A 33 -19.28 -7.05 1.99
CA GLY A 33 -19.30 -5.59 1.87
C GLY A 33 -17.88 -5.03 1.80
N ALA A 34 -17.57 -4.30 0.73
CA ALA A 34 -16.25 -3.69 0.54
C ALA A 34 -15.87 -2.75 1.71
N ASP A 35 -16.82 -1.95 2.19
CA ASP A 35 -16.59 -1.02 3.32
C ASP A 35 -16.24 -1.76 4.62
N ARG A 36 -16.89 -2.91 4.87
CA ARG A 36 -16.62 -3.72 6.06
C ARG A 36 -15.25 -4.36 5.99
N ILE A 37 -14.83 -4.81 4.80
CA ILE A 37 -13.49 -5.36 4.58
C ILE A 37 -12.43 -4.27 4.75
N ALA A 38 -12.65 -3.08 4.18
CA ALA A 38 -11.75 -1.95 4.34
C ALA A 38 -11.58 -1.58 5.83
N LEU A 39 -12.68 -1.48 6.58
CA LEU A 39 -12.62 -1.24 8.02
C LEU A 39 -11.90 -2.37 8.76
N ALA A 40 -12.17 -3.63 8.41
CA ALA A 40 -11.51 -4.78 9.03
C ALA A 40 -9.99 -4.72 8.83
N PHE A 41 -9.49 -4.37 7.64
CA PHE A 41 -8.06 -4.20 7.39
C PHE A 41 -7.47 -3.03 8.18
N LEU A 42 -8.19 -1.91 8.32
CA LEU A 42 -7.73 -0.77 9.12
C LEU A 42 -7.60 -1.14 10.60
N VAL A 43 -8.58 -1.86 11.14
CA VAL A 43 -8.58 -2.30 12.55
C VAL A 43 -7.47 -3.33 12.80
N ASP A 44 -7.30 -4.29 11.90
CA ASP A 44 -6.24 -5.31 11.99
C ASP A 44 -4.83 -4.72 11.89
N ALA A 45 -4.65 -3.71 11.03
CA ALA A 45 -3.37 -3.05 10.84
C ALA A 45 -3.01 -2.04 11.93
N TYR A 46 -3.96 -1.58 12.75
CA TYR A 46 -3.74 -0.54 13.74
C TYR A 46 -2.90 -1.03 14.92
N ASN A 47 -1.69 -0.47 15.04
CA ASN A 47 -0.79 -0.75 16.14
C ASN A 47 -0.31 0.54 16.82
N GLU A 48 -0.25 0.50 18.14
CA GLU A 48 0.47 1.47 18.97
C GLU A 48 1.74 0.80 19.50
N GLU A 49 2.90 1.38 19.23
CA GLU A 49 4.19 0.87 19.67
C GLU A 49 4.87 1.86 20.60
N GLU A 50 5.30 1.39 21.77
CA GLU A 50 6.21 2.14 22.64
C GLU A 50 7.63 2.10 22.08
N LEU A 51 8.25 3.26 21.97
CA LEU A 51 9.61 3.44 21.51
C LEU A 51 10.54 3.68 22.71
N GLU A 52 11.84 3.46 22.47
CA GLU A 52 12.86 3.78 23.46
C GLU A 52 12.79 5.27 23.87
N GLY A 53 12.86 5.53 25.17
CA GLY A 53 12.77 6.88 25.72
C GLY A 53 11.36 7.34 26.11
N GLY A 54 10.36 6.45 26.09
CA GLY A 54 9.00 6.74 26.57
C GLY A 54 8.12 7.50 25.56
N ASP A 55 8.55 7.56 24.30
CA ASP A 55 7.75 8.07 23.19
C ASP A 55 6.90 6.93 22.60
N SER A 56 5.76 7.23 22.01
CA SER A 56 4.90 6.21 21.36
C SER A 56 4.67 6.56 19.91
N ARG A 57 4.42 5.54 19.06
CA ARG A 57 4.02 5.74 17.67
C ARG A 57 2.77 4.95 17.33
N VAL A 58 1.91 5.57 16.53
CA VAL A 58 0.83 4.86 15.82
C VAL A 58 1.39 4.43 14.47
N VAL A 59 1.15 3.18 14.09
CA VAL A 59 1.54 2.64 12.79
C VAL A 59 0.42 1.77 12.24
N LEU A 60 0.05 2.01 10.98
CA LEU A 60 -0.83 1.10 10.23
C LEU A 60 0.02 0.06 9.50
N LYS A 61 0.07 -1.15 10.04
CA LYS A 61 0.80 -2.30 9.45
C LYS A 61 0.04 -2.95 8.30
N LEU A 62 -0.47 -2.15 7.38
CA LEU A 62 -1.13 -2.64 6.17
C LEU A 62 -0.16 -3.49 5.36
N HIS A 63 -0.65 -4.59 4.79
CA HIS A 63 0.14 -5.37 3.85
C HIS A 63 0.62 -4.46 2.69
N PRO A 64 1.88 -4.55 2.22
CA PRO A 64 2.39 -3.67 1.17
C PRO A 64 1.51 -3.59 -0.08
N ALA A 65 0.83 -4.70 -0.43
CA ALA A 65 -0.16 -4.75 -1.51
C ALA A 65 -1.40 -3.87 -1.27
N LEU A 66 -1.86 -3.76 -0.02
CA LEU A 66 -3.05 -3.00 0.39
C LEU A 66 -2.76 -1.55 0.77
N SER A 67 -1.51 -1.21 1.07
CA SER A 67 -1.14 0.16 1.45
C SER A 67 -1.56 1.18 0.37
N PRO A 68 -2.23 2.30 0.74
CA PRO A 68 -2.66 3.30 -0.23
C PRO A 68 -1.48 3.97 -0.93
N ILE A 69 -0.39 4.21 -0.19
CA ILE A 69 0.86 4.78 -0.68
C ILE A 69 1.95 3.72 -0.53
N LYS A 70 2.71 3.49 -1.59
CA LYS A 70 3.74 2.45 -1.65
C LYS A 70 5.09 2.97 -1.17
N ALA A 71 5.40 4.22 -1.47
CA ALA A 71 6.60 4.87 -0.98
C ALA A 71 6.39 6.36 -0.76
N ALA A 72 7.21 6.99 0.07
CA ALA A 72 7.26 8.43 0.23
C ALA A 72 8.68 8.94 -0.02
N VAL A 73 8.84 9.99 -0.82
CA VAL A 73 10.13 10.66 -1.07
C VAL A 73 10.22 11.90 -0.19
N LEU A 74 11.23 11.94 0.67
CA LEU A 74 11.39 12.91 1.74
C LEU A 74 12.76 13.61 1.63
N PRO A 75 12.85 14.83 1.09
CA PRO A 75 14.11 15.57 1.08
C PRO A 75 14.50 16.02 2.50
N LEU A 76 15.75 15.82 2.89
CA LEU A 76 16.24 16.22 4.23
C LEU A 76 16.16 17.73 4.44
N SER A 77 16.29 18.52 3.36
CA SER A 77 16.19 19.97 3.36
C SER A 77 15.50 20.46 2.09
N LYS A 78 14.83 21.62 2.16
CA LYS A 78 14.19 22.25 1.00
C LYS A 78 15.15 22.53 -0.16
N LYS A 79 16.44 22.68 0.12
CA LYS A 79 17.47 22.88 -0.92
C LYS A 79 17.68 21.63 -1.81
N LEU A 80 17.23 20.47 -1.34
CA LEU A 80 17.37 19.19 -2.04
C LEU A 80 16.09 18.79 -2.77
N SER A 81 15.02 19.58 -2.63
CA SER A 81 13.69 19.25 -3.13
C SER A 81 13.68 19.04 -4.64
N ASP A 82 14.41 19.84 -5.43
CA ASP A 82 14.43 19.69 -6.88
C ASP A 82 14.94 18.33 -7.35
N ASN A 83 15.99 17.80 -6.71
CA ASN A 83 16.53 16.48 -7.06
C ASN A 83 15.67 15.35 -6.49
N ALA A 84 15.14 15.52 -5.29
CA ALA A 84 14.19 14.57 -4.71
C ALA A 84 12.90 14.48 -5.53
N LEU A 85 12.44 15.59 -6.12
CA LEU A 85 11.26 15.64 -6.98
C LEU A 85 11.48 14.83 -8.27
N LYS A 86 12.68 14.88 -8.87
CA LYS A 86 13.02 14.01 -10.01
C LYS A 86 12.94 12.53 -9.65
N LEU A 87 13.37 12.16 -8.44
CA LEU A 87 13.24 10.78 -7.94
C LEU A 87 11.77 10.40 -7.75
N HIS A 88 10.97 11.29 -7.16
CA HIS A 88 9.53 11.12 -7.01
C HIS A 88 8.84 10.94 -8.36
N GLU A 89 9.12 11.79 -9.35
CA GLU A 89 8.54 11.69 -10.70
C GLU A 89 8.91 10.37 -11.39
N LYS A 90 10.14 9.87 -11.18
CA LYS A 90 10.57 8.58 -11.72
C LYS A 90 9.77 7.43 -11.10
N LEU A 91 9.66 7.39 -9.78
CA LEU A 91 8.98 6.31 -9.07
C LEU A 91 7.45 6.37 -9.23
N SER A 92 6.88 7.57 -9.33
CA SER A 92 5.43 7.79 -9.49
C SER A 92 4.87 7.24 -10.80
N LYS A 93 5.72 6.96 -11.80
CA LYS A 93 5.32 6.29 -13.04
C LYS A 93 4.95 4.82 -12.85
N LYS A 94 5.39 4.20 -11.76
CA LYS A 94 5.20 2.77 -11.49
C LYS A 94 4.45 2.49 -10.18
N PHE A 95 4.57 3.37 -9.20
CA PHE A 95 3.99 3.18 -7.87
C PHE A 95 3.22 4.41 -7.42
N THR A 96 2.29 4.24 -6.48
CA THR A 96 1.70 5.37 -5.76
C THR A 96 2.73 5.91 -4.77
N VAL A 97 3.31 7.08 -5.08
CA VAL A 97 4.38 7.69 -4.28
C VAL A 97 3.98 9.08 -3.81
N GLU A 98 4.18 9.38 -2.53
CA GLU A 98 3.99 10.71 -1.97
C GLU A 98 5.30 11.49 -1.90
N PHE A 99 5.23 12.82 -1.98
CA PHE A 99 6.36 13.71 -1.74
C PHE A 99 6.03 14.65 -0.59
N ASP A 100 6.88 14.69 0.45
CA ASP A 100 6.68 15.59 1.59
C ASP A 100 7.99 16.27 2.02
N GLU A 101 7.99 17.61 1.96
CA GLU A 101 9.07 18.49 2.42
C GLU A 101 8.70 19.34 3.65
N THR A 102 7.52 19.10 4.25
CA THR A 102 7.00 19.90 5.36
C THR A 102 7.42 19.39 6.73
N GLY A 103 7.84 20.29 7.61
CA GLY A 103 8.28 19.93 8.97
C GLY A 103 9.63 19.19 9.02
N SER A 104 9.95 18.63 10.18
CA SER A 104 11.18 17.84 10.40
C SER A 104 11.02 16.42 9.83
N ILE A 105 12.14 15.79 9.47
CA ILE A 105 12.14 14.43 8.90
C ILE A 105 11.44 13.41 9.81
N GLY A 106 11.60 13.55 11.14
CA GLY A 106 10.92 12.70 12.12
C GLY A 106 9.39 12.82 12.05
N LYS A 107 8.85 14.05 11.92
CA LYS A 107 7.40 14.26 11.78
C LYS A 107 6.85 13.64 10.49
N ARG A 108 7.64 13.68 9.40
CA ARG A 108 7.25 13.05 8.13
C ARG A 108 7.20 11.54 8.25
N TYR A 109 8.21 10.93 8.88
CA TYR A 109 8.17 9.50 9.17
C TYR A 109 6.94 9.11 9.99
N ARG A 110 6.55 9.91 11.01
CA ARG A 110 5.33 9.63 11.79
C ARG A 110 4.06 9.66 10.96
N ARG A 111 3.88 10.68 10.11
CA ARG A 111 2.73 10.74 9.19
C ARG A 111 2.65 9.53 8.26
N GLN A 112 3.80 9.12 7.73
CA GLN A 112 3.88 7.99 6.82
C GLN A 112 3.62 6.66 7.53
N ASP A 113 4.10 6.50 8.77
CA ASP A 113 3.80 5.35 9.63
C ASP A 113 2.28 5.30 9.93
N GLU A 114 1.66 6.44 10.25
CA GLU A 114 0.22 6.58 10.56
C GLU A 114 -0.70 6.23 9.38
N ILE A 115 -0.30 6.51 8.14
CA ILE A 115 -1.07 6.16 6.94
C ILE A 115 -0.66 4.80 6.33
N GLY A 116 0.32 4.14 6.95
CA GLY A 116 0.74 2.78 6.61
C GLY A 116 1.66 2.65 5.40
N THR A 117 2.30 3.73 4.95
CA THR A 117 3.28 3.71 3.86
C THR A 117 4.46 2.81 4.21
N PRO A 118 4.76 1.74 3.43
CA PRO A 118 5.74 0.74 3.83
C PRO A 118 7.19 1.23 3.69
N TYR A 119 7.48 2.14 2.74
CA TYR A 119 8.84 2.62 2.48
C TYR A 119 8.94 4.15 2.45
N CYS A 120 9.83 4.71 3.28
CA CYS A 120 10.18 6.13 3.21
C CYS A 120 11.59 6.28 2.65
N ILE A 121 11.74 7.04 1.58
CA ILE A 121 12.98 7.28 0.87
C ILE A 121 13.46 8.69 1.20
N THR A 122 14.56 8.79 1.92
CA THR A 122 15.15 10.06 2.33
C THR A 122 16.28 10.43 1.39
N TYR A 123 16.19 11.65 0.84
CA TYR A 123 17.21 12.24 -0.02
C TYR A 123 18.01 13.26 0.81
N ASP A 124 19.29 12.99 1.06
CA ASP A 124 20.17 13.79 1.90
C ASP A 124 21.20 14.60 1.09
N PHE A 125 22.08 15.34 1.76
CA PHE A 125 23.09 16.15 1.08
C PHE A 125 24.16 15.27 0.41
N ASP A 126 24.41 14.08 0.96
CA ASP A 126 25.38 13.14 0.40
C ASP A 126 24.83 12.49 -0.86
N SER A 127 23.50 12.34 -0.98
CA SER A 127 22.81 11.84 -2.18
C SER A 127 23.18 12.58 -3.47
N GLN A 128 23.56 13.86 -3.38
CA GLN A 128 24.00 14.63 -4.55
C GLN A 128 25.40 14.21 -5.04
N ASN A 129 26.22 13.69 -4.14
CA ASN A 129 27.61 13.30 -4.42
C ASN A 129 27.73 11.79 -4.72
N ASP A 130 27.00 10.95 -3.97
CA ASP A 130 27.13 9.49 -4.01
C ASP A 130 26.02 8.78 -4.81
N ASN A 131 25.01 9.52 -5.30
CA ASN A 131 23.83 8.98 -5.98
C ASN A 131 23.12 7.87 -5.21
N CYS A 132 23.18 7.89 -3.88
CA CYS A 132 22.52 6.94 -3.00
C CYS A 132 21.44 7.63 -2.16
N VAL A 133 20.41 6.89 -1.80
CA VAL A 133 19.33 7.35 -0.92
C VAL A 133 19.13 6.38 0.23
N THR A 134 18.56 6.88 1.31
CA THR A 134 18.28 6.06 2.48
C THR A 134 16.83 5.62 2.45
N VAL A 135 16.58 4.30 2.38
CA VAL A 135 15.24 3.72 2.43
C VAL A 135 15.00 3.19 3.84
N ARG A 136 13.95 3.71 4.48
CA ARG A 136 13.45 3.28 5.78
C ARG A 136 12.26 2.35 5.61
N ASP A 137 12.31 1.21 6.27
CA ASP A 137 11.22 0.25 6.36
C ASP A 137 10.29 0.61 7.54
N ARG A 138 8.97 0.65 7.30
CA ARG A 138 7.94 1.02 8.28
C ARG A 138 7.94 0.11 9.51
N ASP A 139 7.94 -1.21 9.28
CA ASP A 139 7.71 -2.21 10.31
C ASP A 139 8.95 -2.40 11.18
N THR A 140 10.12 -2.51 10.54
CA THR A 140 11.38 -2.77 11.25
C THR A 140 12.10 -1.50 11.70
N MET A 141 11.69 -0.32 11.20
CA MET A 141 12.39 0.97 11.37
C MET A 141 13.83 0.99 10.87
N LYS A 142 14.31 -0.07 10.20
CA LYS A 142 15.67 -0.16 9.69
C LYS A 142 15.84 0.77 8.49
N GLN A 143 17.02 1.39 8.44
CA GLN A 143 17.43 2.28 7.35
C GLN A 143 18.54 1.60 6.56
N VAL A 144 18.36 1.50 5.24
CA VAL A 144 19.34 0.97 4.31
C VAL A 144 19.70 2.03 3.29
N ARG A 145 20.99 2.25 3.06
CA ARG A 145 21.47 3.16 2.00
C ARG A 145 21.66 2.34 0.73
N ILE A 146 20.97 2.71 -0.34
CA ILE A 146 21.02 2.01 -1.63
C ILE A 146 21.18 3.02 -2.78
N PRO A 147 21.81 2.61 -3.91
CA PRO A 147 21.89 3.45 -5.09
C PRO A 147 20.51 3.82 -5.63
N ILE A 148 20.34 5.05 -6.12
CA ILE A 148 19.07 5.54 -6.69
C ILE A 148 18.59 4.66 -7.86
N SER A 149 19.50 4.04 -8.60
CA SER A 149 19.19 3.11 -9.68
C SER A 149 18.46 1.86 -9.20
N GLU A 150 18.73 1.39 -7.98
CA GLU A 150 18.21 0.12 -7.44
C GLU A 150 16.92 0.30 -6.63
N VAL A 151 16.57 1.53 -6.25
CA VAL A 151 15.38 1.84 -5.44
C VAL A 151 14.10 1.29 -6.05
N GLU A 152 13.97 1.41 -7.37
CA GLU A 152 12.78 0.98 -8.10
C GLU A 152 12.56 -0.53 -8.01
N ASP A 153 13.62 -1.31 -8.25
CA ASP A 153 13.60 -2.78 -8.17
C ASP A 153 13.44 -3.26 -6.73
N TYR A 154 14.08 -2.55 -5.78
CA TYR A 154 13.95 -2.82 -4.36
C TYR A 154 12.50 -2.72 -3.90
N ILE A 155 11.81 -1.66 -4.30
CA ILE A 155 10.39 -1.44 -3.97
C ILE A 155 9.50 -2.46 -4.69
N ALA A 156 9.75 -2.72 -5.98
CA ALA A 156 8.98 -3.68 -6.75
C ALA A 156 8.96 -5.06 -6.09
N LYS A 157 10.14 -5.59 -5.75
CA LYS A 157 10.32 -6.91 -5.15
C LYS A 157 9.68 -7.04 -3.77
N LYS A 158 9.57 -5.94 -3.03
CA LYS A 158 9.02 -5.91 -1.67
C LYS A 158 7.51 -5.75 -1.63
N ILE A 159 6.90 -5.29 -2.72
CA ILE A 159 5.45 -5.07 -2.82
C ILE A 159 4.73 -6.21 -3.55
N GLU A 160 5.48 -7.04 -4.28
CA GLU A 160 4.97 -8.25 -4.94
C GLU A 160 4.30 -9.20 -3.92
N PHE A 161 3.13 -9.75 -4.27
CA PHE A 161 2.26 -10.59 -3.43
C PHE A 161 1.77 -11.82 -4.16
#